data_AF-A0A963E209-F1
#
_entry.id   AF-A0A963E209-F1
#
_cell.length_a   1.000
_cell.length_b   1.000
_cell.length_c   1.000
_cell.angle_alpha   90.00
_cell.angle_beta   90.00
_cell.angle_gamma   90.00
#
_symmetry.space_group_name_H-M   'P 1'
#
loop_
_entity.id
_entity.type
_entity.pdbx_description
1 polymer ?
#
loop_
_entity_poly.entity_id
_entity_poly.type
_entity_poly.pdbx_seq_one_letter_code
_entity_poly.pdbx_strand_id
1 'polypeptide(L)'
;AEVNAAAAKAKGPALISAGRKEVQNGSVRGMIAADRDFHRMIYELSDNPLVEPILESQWTNTQRIMGEVLLRDDQPRNVWKQHEEILDAIASGNGAEAEALGRAHISRAADFMIERLRQLDSSEVTAESTRKRLAGRRKAGTPS
;
A
#
# COMPACT_ATOMS: atom_id res chain seq x y z
N ALA A 1 4.88 17.40 -21.52
CA ALA A 1 5.65 17.55 -20.25
C ALA A 1 5.15 18.74 -19.43
N GLU A 2 5.23 19.99 -19.93
CA GLU A 2 4.83 21.18 -19.15
C GLU A 2 3.35 21.19 -18.71
N VAL A 3 2.42 20.77 -19.58
CA VAL A 3 0.99 20.64 -19.25
C VAL A 3 0.76 19.63 -18.11
N ASN A 4 1.52 18.53 -18.12
CA ASN A 4 1.36 17.44 -17.14
C ASN A 4 1.95 17.85 -15.79
N ALA A 5 3.08 18.58 -15.78
CA ALA A 5 3.66 19.15 -14.58
C ALA A 5 2.73 20.18 -13.91
N ALA A 6 2.11 21.07 -14.70
CA ALA A 6 1.15 22.03 -14.20
C ALA A 6 -0.11 21.36 -13.62
N ALA A 7 -0.64 20.34 -14.30
CA ALA A 7 -1.78 19.56 -13.81
C ALA A 7 -1.46 18.80 -12.52
N ALA A 8 -0.27 18.20 -12.42
CA ALA A 8 0.21 17.54 -11.19
C ALA A 8 0.27 18.54 -10.02
N LYS A 9 0.87 19.71 -10.24
CA LYS A 9 0.98 20.76 -9.22
C LYS A 9 -0.39 21.27 -8.74
N ALA A 10 -1.36 21.33 -9.64
CA ALA A 10 -2.71 21.79 -9.31
C ALA A 10 -3.52 20.75 -8.53
N LYS A 11 -3.48 19.47 -8.92
CA LYS A 11 -4.35 18.41 -8.37
C LYS A 11 -3.69 17.62 -7.23
N GLY A 12 -2.39 17.34 -7.34
CA GLY A 12 -1.67 16.42 -6.47
C GLY A 12 -1.69 16.75 -4.98
N PRO A 13 -1.47 18.01 -4.55
CA PRO A 13 -1.41 18.35 -3.12
C PRO A 13 -2.72 18.01 -2.37
N ALA A 14 -3.87 18.17 -3.01
CA ALA A 14 -5.15 17.82 -2.41
C ALA A 14 -5.30 16.31 -2.17
N LEU A 15 -4.79 15.49 -3.08
CA LEU A 15 -4.80 14.02 -2.98
C LEU A 15 -3.88 13.54 -1.84
N ILE A 16 -2.68 14.13 -1.73
CA ILE A 16 -1.76 13.86 -0.61
C ILE A 16 -2.40 14.22 0.73
N SER A 17 -3.02 15.41 0.81
CA SER A 17 -3.72 15.87 2.02
C SER A 17 -4.87 14.93 2.41
N ALA A 18 -5.69 14.51 1.44
CA ALA A 18 -6.77 13.57 1.66
C ALA A 18 -6.25 12.23 2.23
N GLY A 19 -5.18 11.69 1.65
CA GLY A 19 -4.52 10.49 2.16
C GLY A 19 -4.03 10.62 3.60
N ARG A 20 -3.30 11.70 3.91
CA ARG A 20 -2.82 11.98 5.27
C ARG A 20 -3.96 12.16 6.26
N LYS A 21 -5.10 12.72 5.84
CA LYS A 21 -6.30 12.85 6.68
C LYS A 21 -6.89 11.48 7.01
N GLU A 22 -6.98 10.57 6.05
CA GLU A 22 -7.51 9.22 6.30
C GLU A 22 -6.62 8.39 7.22
N VAL A 23 -5.29 8.61 7.18
CA VAL A 23 -4.35 8.08 8.18
C VAL A 23 -4.69 8.58 9.58
N GLN A 24 -4.91 9.88 9.75
CA GLN A 24 -5.28 10.47 11.05
C GLN A 24 -6.61 9.93 11.57
N ASN A 25 -7.55 9.65 10.66
CA ASN A 25 -8.86 9.09 10.99
C ASN A 25 -8.81 7.57 11.29
N GLY A 26 -7.67 6.89 11.08
CA GLY A 26 -7.57 5.44 11.19
C GLY A 26 -8.44 4.68 10.17
N SER A 27 -8.83 5.35 9.08
CA SER A 27 -9.79 4.85 8.10
C SER A 27 -9.08 4.04 7.03
N VAL A 28 -8.97 2.73 7.22
CA VAL A 28 -8.30 1.85 6.24
C VAL A 28 -8.93 1.92 4.86
N ARG A 29 -10.26 1.90 4.80
CA ARG A 29 -11.01 2.06 3.55
C ARG A 29 -10.74 3.41 2.89
N GLY A 30 -10.66 4.49 3.68
CA GLY A 30 -10.36 5.83 3.17
C GLY A 30 -8.93 5.95 2.67
N MET A 31 -7.96 5.37 3.37
CA MET A 31 -6.56 5.34 2.96
C MET A 31 -6.41 4.66 1.59
N ILE A 32 -7.05 3.50 1.41
CA ILE A 32 -7.06 2.76 0.15
C ILE A 32 -7.71 3.57 -0.99
N ALA A 33 -8.81 4.26 -0.70
CA ALA A 33 -9.49 5.09 -1.69
C ALA A 33 -8.61 6.28 -2.13
N ALA A 34 -7.99 6.97 -1.17
CA ALA A 34 -7.10 8.09 -1.44
C ALA A 34 -5.84 7.66 -2.22
N ASP A 35 -5.27 6.50 -1.89
CA ASP A 35 -4.13 5.92 -2.58
C ASP A 35 -4.45 5.65 -4.06
N ARG A 36 -5.62 5.06 -4.33
CA ARG A 36 -6.11 4.84 -5.69
C ARG A 36 -6.26 6.15 -6.46
N ASP A 37 -6.87 7.16 -5.84
CA ASP A 37 -7.12 8.43 -6.49
C ASP A 37 -5.79 9.15 -6.84
N PHE A 38 -4.75 8.99 -6.02
CA PHE A 38 -3.40 9.44 -6.34
C PHE A 38 -2.80 8.71 -7.53
N HIS A 39 -2.84 7.37 -7.54
CA HIS A 39 -2.34 6.57 -8.65
C HIS A 39 -3.06 6.86 -9.98
N ARG A 40 -4.40 7.00 -9.95
CA ARG A 40 -5.19 7.37 -11.14
C ARG A 40 -4.74 8.71 -11.73
N MET A 41 -4.48 9.70 -10.89
CA MET A 41 -3.97 10.99 -11.35
C MET A 41 -2.63 10.82 -12.10
N ILE A 42 -1.71 9.99 -11.61
CA ILE A 42 -0.44 9.72 -12.32
C ILE A 42 -0.71 9.05 -13.68
N TYR A 43 -1.66 8.11 -13.76
CA TYR A 43 -2.00 7.45 -15.03
C TYR A 43 -2.62 8.41 -16.04
N GLU A 44 -3.54 9.27 -15.60
CA GLU A 44 -4.10 10.34 -16.44
C GLU A 44 -3.00 11.26 -17.00
N LEU A 45 -1.97 11.57 -16.21
CA LEU A 45 -0.83 12.37 -16.64
C LEU A 45 0.11 11.65 -17.61
N SER A 46 0.07 10.31 -17.68
CA SER A 46 0.92 9.53 -18.58
C SER A 46 0.42 9.52 -20.03
N ASP A 47 -0.81 9.98 -20.28
CA ASP A 47 -1.51 9.95 -21.58
C ASP A 47 -1.48 8.57 -22.27
N ASN A 48 -1.35 7.50 -21.47
CA ASN A 48 -1.37 6.12 -21.94
C ASN A 48 -2.69 5.46 -21.53
N PRO A 49 -3.68 5.36 -22.43
CA PRO A 49 -5.03 4.88 -22.11
C PRO A 49 -5.08 3.38 -21.75
N LEU A 50 -3.98 2.65 -21.93
CA LEU A 50 -3.90 1.22 -21.61
C LEU A 50 -3.53 0.96 -20.15
N VAL A 51 -3.00 1.95 -19.44
CA VAL A 51 -2.45 1.79 -18.09
C VAL A 51 -3.56 1.69 -17.04
N GLU A 52 -4.59 2.53 -17.14
CA GLU A 52 -5.70 2.58 -16.20
C GLU A 52 -6.50 1.26 -16.12
N PRO A 53 -6.95 0.63 -17.23
CA PRO A 53 -7.73 -0.61 -17.16
C PRO A 53 -6.93 -1.81 -16.62
N ILE A 54 -5.63 -1.87 -16.91
CA ILE A 54 -4.75 -2.96 -16.46
C ILE A 54 -4.54 -2.86 -14.95
N LEU A 55 -4.28 -1.66 -14.45
CA LEU A 55 -3.96 -1.46 -13.04
C LEU A 55 -5.19 -1.50 -12.13
N GLU A 56 -6.36 -1.06 -12.60
CA GLU A 56 -7.64 -1.25 -11.88
C GLU A 56 -7.94 -2.74 -11.63
N SER A 57 -7.62 -3.62 -12.59
CA SER A 57 -7.82 -5.07 -12.43
C SER A 57 -6.89 -5.69 -11.37
N GLN A 58 -5.66 -5.19 -11.23
CA GLN A 58 -4.69 -5.62 -10.22
C GLN A 58 -4.99 -5.03 -8.84
N TRP A 59 -5.66 -3.88 -8.80
CA TRP A 59 -5.95 -3.12 -7.59
C TRP A 59 -6.76 -3.93 -6.56
N THR A 60 -7.71 -4.77 -6.98
CA THR A 60 -8.53 -5.58 -6.06
C THR A 60 -7.68 -6.53 -5.21
N ASN A 61 -6.63 -7.12 -5.79
CA ASN A 61 -5.70 -7.98 -5.06
C ASN A 61 -4.78 -7.17 -4.14
N THR A 62 -4.32 -6.00 -4.60
CA THR A 62 -3.51 -5.08 -3.80
C THR A 62 -4.29 -4.52 -2.60
N GLN A 63 -5.58 -4.19 -2.75
CA GLN A 63 -6.44 -3.69 -1.67
C GLN A 63 -6.62 -4.70 -0.53
N ARG A 64 -6.82 -5.98 -0.86
CA ARG A 64 -7.05 -7.02 0.15
C ARG A 64 -5.84 -7.16 1.07
N ILE A 65 -4.64 -7.09 0.48
CA ILE A 65 -3.40 -7.23 1.23
C ILE A 65 -3.05 -5.90 1.94
N MET A 66 -3.27 -4.72 1.32
CA MET A 66 -3.06 -3.40 1.96
C MET A 66 -3.99 -3.18 3.16
N GLY A 67 -5.23 -3.67 3.11
CA GLY A 67 -6.16 -3.60 4.23
C GLY A 67 -5.67 -4.37 5.45
N GLU A 68 -5.15 -5.59 5.27
CA GLU A 68 -4.57 -6.41 6.36
C GLU A 68 -3.30 -5.78 6.94
N VAL A 69 -2.51 -5.12 6.08
CA VAL A 69 -1.29 -4.38 6.42
C VAL A 69 -1.57 -3.12 7.25
N LEU A 70 -2.50 -2.28 6.80
CA LEU A 70 -2.83 -1.01 7.45
C LEU A 70 -3.56 -1.21 8.80
N LEU A 71 -4.19 -2.36 9.01
CA LEU A 71 -4.87 -2.69 10.27
C LEU A 71 -3.93 -3.07 11.42
N ARG A 72 -2.65 -3.39 11.14
CA ARG A 72 -1.77 -4.04 12.14
C ARG A 72 -0.42 -3.36 12.38
N ASP A 73 -0.07 -2.29 11.65
CA ASP A 73 1.26 -1.68 11.74
C ASP A 73 1.25 -0.16 11.87
N ASP A 74 2.26 0.39 12.57
CA ASP A 74 2.39 1.83 12.86
C ASP A 74 2.94 2.68 11.69
N GLN A 75 3.20 2.04 10.54
CA GLN A 75 3.89 2.63 9.39
C GLN A 75 3.05 3.29 8.27
N PRO A 76 1.76 3.65 8.41
CA PRO A 76 1.08 4.49 7.42
C PRO A 76 1.77 5.84 7.16
N ARG A 77 2.69 6.25 8.02
CA ARG A 77 3.42 7.53 7.94
C ARG A 77 4.48 7.58 6.82
N ASN A 78 4.91 6.45 6.25
CA ASN A 78 5.98 6.46 5.24
C ASN A 78 5.47 6.57 3.79
N VAL A 79 4.31 5.98 3.45
CA VAL A 79 3.84 5.91 2.06
C VAL A 79 3.47 7.28 1.47
N TRP A 80 2.78 8.12 2.25
CA TRP A 80 2.38 9.46 1.80
C TRP A 80 3.56 10.43 1.63
N LYS A 81 4.69 10.17 2.30
CA LYS A 81 5.93 10.90 2.03
C LYS A 81 6.51 10.52 0.67
N GLN A 82 6.50 9.24 0.32
CA GLN A 82 6.96 8.78 -1.00
C GLN A 82 6.08 9.34 -2.12
N HIS A 83 4.76 9.41 -1.91
CA HIS A 83 3.85 10.03 -2.87
C HIS A 83 4.15 11.52 -3.08
N GLU A 84 4.48 12.23 -2.00
CA GLU A 84 4.87 13.65 -2.07
C GLU A 84 6.19 13.83 -2.85
N GLU A 85 7.19 13.00 -2.60
CA GLU A 85 8.47 13.00 -3.36
C GLU A 85 8.24 12.74 -4.86
N ILE A 86 7.40 11.75 -5.20
CA ILE A 86 7.02 11.46 -6.59
C ILE A 86 6.28 12.65 -7.21
N LEU A 87 5.33 13.24 -6.49
CA LEU A 87 4.56 14.38 -6.95
C LEU A 87 5.46 15.58 -7.25
N ASP A 88 6.43 15.87 -6.38
CA ASP A 88 7.37 16.98 -6.56
C ASP A 88 8.25 16.77 -7.80
N ALA A 89 8.71 15.54 -8.06
CA ALA A 89 9.44 15.20 -9.27
C ALA A 89 8.57 15.38 -10.54
N ILE A 90 7.30 14.98 -10.51
CA ILE A 90 6.37 15.20 -11.63
C ILE A 90 6.09 16.69 -11.83
N ALA A 91 5.81 17.43 -10.74
CA ALA A 91 5.47 18.84 -10.77
C ALA A 91 6.63 19.75 -11.19
N SER A 92 7.87 19.30 -11.00
CA SER A 92 9.08 19.96 -11.54
C SER A 92 9.38 19.57 -12.99
N GLY A 93 8.63 18.64 -13.59
CA GLY A 93 8.86 18.14 -14.94
C GLY A 93 10.03 17.16 -15.05
N ASN A 94 10.58 16.69 -13.93
CA ASN A 94 11.70 15.74 -13.91
C ASN A 94 11.19 14.29 -14.06
N GLY A 95 10.89 13.90 -15.29
CA GLY A 95 10.35 12.56 -15.59
C GLY A 95 11.28 11.40 -15.19
N ALA A 96 12.60 11.57 -15.29
CA ALA A 96 13.56 10.53 -14.93
C ALA A 96 13.59 10.28 -13.41
N GLU A 97 13.54 11.35 -12.61
CA GLU A 97 13.43 11.24 -11.16
C GLU A 97 12.08 10.67 -10.73
N ALA A 98 10.98 11.11 -11.37
CA ALA A 98 9.65 10.56 -11.12
C ALA A 98 9.59 9.05 -11.40
N GLU A 99 10.21 8.57 -12.49
CA GLU A 99 10.32 7.15 -12.79
C GLU A 99 11.12 6.39 -11.70
N ALA A 100 12.29 6.91 -11.33
CA ALA A 100 13.14 6.29 -10.33
C ALA A 100 12.44 6.16 -8.96
N LEU A 101 11.78 7.23 -8.52
CA LEU A 101 11.00 7.25 -7.28
C LEU A 101 9.79 6.31 -7.35
N GLY A 102 9.06 6.29 -8.48
CA GLY A 102 7.94 5.39 -8.69
C GLY A 102 8.34 3.90 -8.64
N ARG A 103 9.46 3.54 -9.28
CA ARG A 103 10.01 2.17 -9.20
C ARG A 103 10.38 1.80 -7.77
N ALA A 104 11.09 2.70 -7.05
CA ALA A 104 11.47 2.48 -5.67
C ALA A 104 10.26 2.29 -4.75
N HIS A 105 9.21 3.09 -4.95
CA HIS A 105 7.95 2.99 -4.22
C HIS A 105 7.29 1.62 -4.41
N ILE A 106 7.14 1.15 -5.66
CA ILE A 106 6.54 -0.16 -5.96
C ILE A 106 7.38 -1.31 -5.38
N SER A 107 8.71 -1.25 -5.50
CA SER A 107 9.59 -2.27 -4.92
C SER A 107 9.47 -2.35 -3.39
N ARG A 108 9.48 -1.20 -2.70
CA ARG A 108 9.29 -1.16 -1.23
C ARG A 108 7.93 -1.70 -0.83
N ALA A 109 6.87 -1.35 -1.56
CA ALA A 109 5.53 -1.88 -1.32
C ALA A 109 5.52 -3.41 -1.50
N ALA A 110 6.10 -3.93 -2.59
CA ALA A 110 6.18 -5.37 -2.82
C ALA A 110 6.96 -6.11 -1.72
N ASP A 111 8.14 -5.62 -1.33
CA ASP A 111 8.96 -6.20 -0.27
C ASP A 111 8.21 -6.26 1.06
N PHE A 112 7.54 -5.16 1.42
CA PHE A 112 6.72 -5.08 2.62
C PHE A 112 5.60 -6.15 2.59
N MET A 113 4.91 -6.29 1.47
CA MET A 113 3.78 -7.22 1.32
C MET A 113 4.25 -8.68 1.39
N ILE A 114 5.38 -8.99 0.75
CA ILE A 114 6.00 -10.33 0.82
C ILE A 114 6.37 -10.68 2.26
N GLU A 115 7.00 -9.75 2.98
CA GLU A 115 7.38 -9.96 4.38
C GLU A 115 6.16 -10.19 5.27
N ARG A 116 5.06 -9.47 5.03
CA ARG A 116 3.82 -9.67 5.79
C ARG A 116 3.13 -10.99 5.52
N LEU A 117 3.08 -11.43 4.26
CA LEU A 117 2.56 -12.76 3.93
C LEU A 117 3.36 -13.86 4.65
N ARG A 118 4.70 -13.77 4.68
CA ARG A 118 5.56 -14.72 5.41
C ARG A 118 5.29 -14.73 6.91
N GLN A 119 5.00 -13.56 7.51
CA GLN A 119 4.68 -13.46 8.93
C GLN A 119 3.30 -14.06 9.26
N LEU A 120 2.31 -13.88 8.38
CA LEU A 120 0.99 -14.50 8.53
C LEU A 120 1.12 -16.04 8.51
N ASP A 121 1.81 -16.59 7.50
CA ASP A 121 2.07 -18.03 7.40
C ASP A 121 2.77 -18.56 8.68
N SER A 122 3.79 -17.85 9.17
CA SER A 122 4.53 -18.23 10.37
C SER A 122 3.66 -18.18 11.65
N SER A 123 2.74 -17.20 11.73
CA SER A 123 1.83 -17.03 12.86
C SER A 123 0.76 -18.14 12.93
N GLU A 124 0.25 -18.58 11.77
CA GLU A 124 -0.71 -19.68 11.68
C GLU A 124 -0.08 -21.01 12.06
N VAL A 125 1.14 -21.29 11.58
CA VAL A 125 1.92 -22.48 11.96
C VAL A 125 2.19 -22.51 13.47
N THR A 126 2.51 -21.36 14.06
CA THR A 126 2.76 -21.23 15.51
C THR A 126 1.47 -21.45 16.32
N ALA A 127 0.35 -20.87 15.89
CA ALA A 127 -0.95 -21.04 16.54
C ALA A 127 -1.44 -22.50 16.48
N GLU A 128 -1.26 -23.16 15.33
CA GLU A 128 -1.62 -24.56 15.14
C GLU A 128 -0.76 -25.52 15.96
N SER A 129 0.57 -25.30 15.98
CA SER A 129 1.49 -26.05 16.84
C SER A 129 1.13 -25.91 18.33
N THR A 130 0.79 -24.69 18.76
CA THR A 130 0.36 -24.41 20.14
C THR A 130 -0.94 -25.13 20.48
N ARG A 131 -1.96 -25.09 19.62
CA ARG A 131 -3.22 -25.84 19.80
C ARG A 131 -2.96 -27.35 19.91
N LYS A 132 -2.11 -27.91 19.05
CA LYS A 132 -1.78 -29.35 19.04
C LYS A 132 -1.07 -29.79 20.32
N ARG A 133 -0.16 -28.96 20.86
CA ARG A 133 0.52 -29.20 22.15
C ARG A 133 -0.45 -29.14 23.34
N LEU A 134 -1.36 -28.18 23.37
CA LEU A 134 -2.39 -28.10 24.42
C LEU A 134 -3.37 -29.28 24.36
N ALA A 135 -3.79 -29.70 23.16
CA ALA A 135 -4.66 -30.86 22.98
C ALA A 135 -3.98 -32.17 23.39
N GLY A 136 -2.68 -32.32 23.12
CA GLY A 136 -1.88 -33.48 23.56
C GLY A 136 -1.72 -33.58 25.08
N ARG A 137 -1.53 -32.46 25.79
CA ARG A 137 -1.42 -32.45 27.26
C ARG A 137 -2.72 -32.84 27.97
N ARG A 138 -3.89 -32.54 27.38
CA ARG A 138 -5.19 -32.93 27.96
C ARG A 138 -5.47 -34.43 27.86
N LYS A 139 -4.88 -35.14 26.87
CA LYS A 139 -5.01 -36.61 26.74
C LYS A 139 -4.09 -37.41 27.67
N ALA A 140 -3.05 -36.81 28.23
CA ALA A 140 -2.10 -37.47 29.13
C ALA A 140 -2.45 -37.32 30.63
N GLY A 141 -3.58 -36.68 30.96
CA GLY A 141 -3.90 -36.20 32.32
C GLY A 141 -5.03 -36.93 33.08
N THR A 142 -5.49 -38.10 32.65
CA THR A 142 -6.42 -38.92 33.44
C THR A 142 -5.73 -40.17 33.95
N PRO A 143 -5.14 -40.15 35.16
CA PRO A 143 -4.87 -41.37 35.91
C PRO A 143 -6.17 -41.87 36.56
N SER A 144 -6.32 -43.20 36.58
CA SER A 144 -7.42 -43.98 37.16
C SER A 144 -7.69 -43.71 38.62
#